data_AF-A0A7S0J977-F1
#
_entry.id   AF-A0A7S0J977-F1
#
_cell.length_a   1.000
_cell.length_b   1.000
_cell.length_c   1.000
_cell.angle_alpha   90.00
_cell.angle_beta   90.00
_cell.angle_gamma   90.00
#
_symmetry.space_group_name_H-M   'P 1'
#
loop_
_entity.id
_entity.type
_entity.pdbx_description
1 polymer ?
#
loop_
_entity_poly.entity_id
_entity_poly.type
_entity_poly.pdbx_seq_one_letter_code
_entity_poly.pdbx_strand_id
1 'polypeptide(L)'
;MDVDEPARPLYAAVGLWTELSVQILAIPSLELLVSELLGSEVIPRSLLFYTAEAKDPADSKEYLLCALGDGQLMSFVVEGVAESEATASGASGAVERASVALSRRKVVALGTQPISLYPFSAGSTQSVFACSDRPAVVHSANGTLLFSSVNLDAASHVASFSSDGTPDCLAIAAEEALILGTIDEMRKLHVKHVPLGEQPRRLCHLEAARALVVLTSAVDDEAERHFVRLLDELTFERLFEYELQPSEAACSLLSTSFDGPSSVVYVVVGTAYVRQEEAEPTEGRLLVFELAERAVGMELRHECATKGAVYAVETIRGKLLAGVNNKLQLYSWTWSVEGTSASLVLRYEHCGHILVLYVQSRGDFILVGDLMKSLALLQYSAATGEIHELARDYNANWMTAVAFLDDEAFLGAENGYNLFVARKNSEAATDEERLRLDVVGEFHLGEFVNRFRKGSLTMQVAEGGAAPLPTILFGTVNGVL
;
A
#
# COMPACT_ATOMS: atom_id res chain seq x y z
N MET A 1 36.33 42.47 11.12
CA MET A 1 35.22 43.44 11.24
C MET A 1 34.01 42.58 11.50
N ASP A 2 33.87 42.18 12.75
CA ASP A 2 32.77 41.33 13.20
C ASP A 2 31.53 42.21 13.31
N VAL A 3 30.52 41.88 12.53
CA VAL A 3 29.17 42.41 12.69
C VAL A 3 28.61 41.67 13.89
N ASP A 4 28.27 42.42 14.95
CA ASP A 4 27.46 41.97 16.09
C ASP A 4 26.19 41.30 15.53
N GLU A 5 26.19 39.97 15.43
CA GLU A 5 24.94 39.22 15.41
C GLU A 5 24.35 39.35 16.82
N PRO A 6 23.10 39.82 16.97
CA PRO A 6 22.48 39.94 18.27
C PRO A 6 22.48 38.55 18.94
N ALA A 7 23.08 38.48 20.14
CA ALA A 7 23.18 37.26 20.92
C ALA A 7 21.79 36.64 21.06
N ARG A 8 21.54 35.54 20.36
CA ARG A 8 20.26 34.83 20.47
C ARG A 8 20.07 34.43 21.93
N PRO A 9 18.89 34.70 22.53
CA PRO A 9 18.62 34.29 23.90
C PRO A 9 18.78 32.77 24.02
N LEU A 10 19.60 32.34 24.98
CA LEU A 10 19.82 30.93 25.25
C LEU A 10 18.70 30.40 26.14
N TYR A 11 17.97 29.40 25.66
CA TYR A 11 16.89 28.75 26.38
C TYR A 11 17.23 27.29 26.68
N ALA A 12 16.74 26.77 27.81
CA ALA A 12 16.76 25.34 28.15
C ALA A 12 15.32 24.82 28.26
N ALA A 13 15.02 23.70 27.62
CA ALA A 13 13.77 22.97 27.86
C ALA A 13 13.99 21.87 28.91
N VAL A 14 13.09 21.77 29.88
CA VAL A 14 13.13 20.79 30.96
C VAL A 14 11.76 20.12 31.12
N GLY A 15 11.74 18.80 31.27
CA GLY A 15 10.53 18.02 31.50
C GLY A 15 10.48 17.56 32.96
N LEU A 16 9.39 17.85 33.66
CA LEU A 16 9.21 17.51 35.07
C LEU A 16 8.33 16.28 35.27
N TRP A 17 8.70 15.42 36.22
CA TRP A 17 7.98 14.16 36.49
C TRP A 17 6.77 14.34 37.40
N THR A 18 6.84 15.27 38.36
CA THR A 18 5.80 15.47 39.37
C THR A 18 4.60 16.23 38.84
N GLU A 19 4.85 17.25 38.02
CA GLU A 19 3.81 18.11 37.46
C GLU A 19 3.40 17.68 36.04
N LEU A 20 4.13 16.74 35.43
CA LEU A 20 3.94 16.30 34.04
C LEU A 20 3.87 17.50 33.08
N SER A 21 4.85 18.39 33.24
CA SER A 21 4.95 19.66 32.52
C SER A 21 6.27 19.78 31.78
N VAL A 22 6.27 20.61 30.74
CA VAL A 22 7.48 21.06 30.05
C VAL A 22 7.67 22.53 30.33
N GLN A 23 8.88 22.89 30.74
CA GLN A 23 9.27 24.23 31.14
C GLN A 23 10.40 24.73 30.25
N ILE A 24 10.35 26.02 29.91
CA ILE A 24 11.48 26.72 29.27
C ILE A 24 12.10 27.66 30.30
N LEU A 25 13.41 27.54 30.48
CA LEU A 25 14.22 28.34 31.39
C LEU A 25 15.16 29.23 30.59
N ALA A 26 15.36 30.47 31.05
CA ALA A 26 16.39 31.35 30.52
C ALA A 26 17.79 30.90 30.98
N ILE A 27 18.78 30.90 30.10
CA ILE A 27 20.19 30.64 30.44
C ILE A 27 20.95 31.98 30.38
N PRO A 28 21.78 32.32 31.38
CA PRO A 28 22.22 31.50 32.51
C PRO A 28 21.38 31.64 33.80
N SER A 29 20.36 32.51 33.84
CA SER A 29 19.64 32.83 35.08
C SER A 29 18.80 31.70 35.67
N LEU A 30 18.44 30.70 34.85
CA LEU A 30 17.48 29.64 35.15
C LEU A 30 16.11 30.17 35.58
N GLU A 31 15.77 31.38 35.17
CA GLU A 31 14.44 31.95 35.39
C GLU A 31 13.41 31.22 34.52
N LEU A 32 12.27 30.87 35.13
CA LEU A 32 11.16 30.23 34.43
C LEU A 32 10.48 31.22 33.50
N LEU A 33 10.53 30.93 32.19
CA LEU A 33 9.88 31.74 31.16
C LEU A 33 8.46 31.25 30.89
N VAL A 34 8.29 29.93 30.69
CA VAL A 34 6.98 29.31 30.44
C VAL A 34 6.94 27.90 31.02
N SER A 35 5.76 27.51 31.49
CA SER A 35 5.45 26.17 31.98
C SER A 35 4.16 25.70 31.35
N GLU A 36 4.23 24.64 30.54
CA GLU A 36 3.09 24.07 29.82
C GLU A 36 2.78 22.67 30.38
N LEU A 37 1.53 22.43 30.74
CA LEU A 37 1.06 21.12 31.23
C LEU A 37 0.82 20.19 30.04
N LEU A 38 1.40 18.99 30.08
CA LEU A 38 1.27 18.01 28.99
C LEU A 38 -0.13 17.42 28.93
N GLY A 39 -0.87 17.37 30.05
CA GLY A 39 -2.21 16.78 30.10
C GLY A 39 -2.25 15.28 29.76
N SER A 40 -1.09 14.62 29.78
CA SER A 40 -0.92 13.16 29.76
C SER A 40 -0.64 12.65 31.17
N GLU A 41 -0.95 11.39 31.44
CA GLU A 41 -0.54 10.71 32.68
C GLU A 41 0.91 10.16 32.60
N VAL A 42 1.59 10.40 31.49
CA VAL A 42 2.90 9.84 31.15
C VAL A 42 3.96 10.93 31.13
N ILE A 43 5.14 10.61 31.68
CA ILE A 43 6.28 11.52 31.79
C ILE A 43 6.94 11.84 30.43
N PRO A 44 7.50 13.05 30.26
CA PRO A 44 8.37 13.36 29.14
C PRO A 44 9.71 12.60 29.28
N ARG A 45 10.19 12.03 28.16
CA ARG A 45 11.40 11.20 28.10
C ARG A 45 12.51 11.82 27.27
N SER A 46 12.17 12.57 26.23
CA SER A 46 13.14 13.26 25.39
C SER A 46 12.58 14.61 24.93
N LEU A 47 13.41 15.65 24.98
CA LEU A 47 13.09 17.00 24.56
C LEU A 47 14.12 17.46 23.54
N LEU A 48 13.66 18.14 22.48
CA LEU A 48 14.56 18.68 21.46
C LEU A 48 13.96 19.94 20.83
N PHE A 49 14.77 21.00 20.73
CA PHE A 49 14.43 22.15 19.88
C PHE A 49 14.75 21.83 18.42
N TYR A 50 13.83 22.14 17.52
CA TYR A 50 13.96 21.90 16.09
C TYR A 50 13.50 23.12 15.29
N THR A 51 14.40 23.68 14.49
CA THR A 51 14.08 24.80 13.60
C THR A 51 13.63 24.26 12.25
N ALA A 52 12.34 24.44 11.95
CA ALA A 52 11.75 24.10 10.67
C ALA A 52 12.07 25.21 9.66
N GLU A 53 13.13 25.01 8.88
CA GLU A 53 13.54 25.95 7.84
C GLU A 53 12.47 26.06 6.74
N ALA A 54 12.24 27.30 6.28
CA ALA A 54 11.40 27.64 5.14
C ALA A 54 12.25 28.31 4.04
N LYS A 55 11.69 28.44 2.83
CA LYS A 55 12.39 29.11 1.71
C LYS A 55 12.72 30.56 2.02
N ASP A 56 11.86 31.23 2.79
CA ASP A 56 12.13 32.54 3.37
C ASP A 56 12.56 32.34 4.84
N PRO A 57 13.75 32.82 5.25
CA PRO A 57 14.19 32.78 6.64
C PRO A 57 13.18 33.40 7.62
N ALA A 58 12.40 34.39 7.19
CA ALA A 58 11.38 35.03 8.01
C ALA A 58 10.19 34.11 8.37
N ASP A 59 9.93 33.08 7.55
CA ASP A 59 8.85 32.10 7.77
C ASP A 59 9.32 30.85 8.54
N SER A 60 10.61 30.77 8.88
CA SER A 60 11.16 29.65 9.65
C SER A 60 10.58 29.64 11.07
N LYS A 61 10.16 28.47 11.53
CA LYS A 61 9.52 28.30 12.85
C LYS A 61 10.39 27.43 13.75
N GLU A 62 10.53 27.84 14.99
CA GLU A 62 11.16 27.03 16.03
C GLU A 62 10.09 26.16 16.70
N TYR A 63 10.39 24.87 16.82
CA TYR A 63 9.53 23.89 17.47
C TYR A 63 10.23 23.31 18.70
N LEU A 64 9.47 23.10 19.76
CA LEU A 64 9.86 22.24 20.87
C LEU A 64 9.17 20.89 20.70
N LEU A 65 9.97 19.85 20.48
CA LEU A 65 9.52 18.47 20.40
C LEU A 65 9.65 17.83 21.79
N CYS A 66 8.56 17.21 22.25
CA CYS A 66 8.46 16.51 23.51
C CYS A 66 7.95 15.09 23.29
N ALA A 67 8.86 14.13 23.44
CA ALA A 67 8.57 12.72 23.36
C ALA A 67 8.18 12.17 24.73
N LEU A 68 7.06 11.46 24.79
CA LEU A 68 6.53 10.82 26.00
C LEU A 68 6.94 9.36 26.09
N GLY A 69 6.69 8.75 27.26
CA GLY A 69 6.97 7.34 27.53
C GLY A 69 6.02 6.32 26.88
N ASP A 70 4.92 6.77 26.30
CA ASP A 70 3.87 5.93 25.68
C ASP A 70 3.90 5.93 24.15
N GLY A 71 4.99 6.45 23.56
CA GLY A 71 5.14 6.53 22.11
C GLY A 71 4.41 7.70 21.45
N GLN A 72 3.92 8.67 22.24
CA GLN A 72 3.42 9.94 21.72
C GLN A 72 4.53 10.99 21.63
N LEU A 73 4.52 11.73 20.52
CA LEU A 73 5.35 12.91 20.29
C LEU A 73 4.46 14.15 20.24
N MET A 74 4.70 15.08 21.17
CA MET A 74 4.06 16.39 21.21
C MET A 74 4.98 17.43 20.58
N SER A 75 4.47 18.25 19.68
CA SER A 75 5.20 19.39 19.11
C SER A 75 4.52 20.70 19.47
N PHE A 76 5.31 21.67 19.91
CA PHE A 76 4.87 23.04 20.22
C PHE A 76 5.64 24.02 19.35
N VAL A 77 5.00 25.09 18.88
CA VAL A 77 5.69 26.22 18.24
C VAL A 77 6.18 27.14 19.35
N VAL A 78 7.45 27.54 19.28
CA VAL A 78 8.08 28.47 20.21
C VAL A 78 7.94 29.87 19.61
N GLU A 79 7.15 30.73 20.26
CA GLU A 79 6.96 32.12 19.86
C GLU A 79 7.73 33.03 20.83
N GLY A 80 8.72 33.75 20.29
CA GLY A 80 9.43 34.79 21.04
C GLY A 80 8.60 36.08 21.07
N VAL A 81 8.19 36.50 22.25
CA VAL A 81 7.49 37.77 22.46
C VAL A 81 8.52 38.77 23.00
N ALA A 82 8.91 39.73 22.14
CA ALA A 82 9.70 40.87 22.59
C ALA A 82 8.74 41.91 23.19
N GLU A 83 8.47 41.83 24.49
CA GLU A 83 7.74 42.90 25.19
C GLU A 83 8.69 44.08 25.47
N SER A 84 8.57 45.13 24.66
CA SER A 84 9.08 46.46 25.02
C SER A 84 8.07 47.09 25.99
N GLU A 85 8.22 46.85 27.29
CA GLU A 85 7.49 47.65 28.29
C GLU A 85 8.07 49.08 28.30
N ALA A 86 7.35 50.01 27.66
CA ALA A 86 7.56 51.44 27.85
C ALA A 86 7.05 51.87 29.23
N THR A 87 7.85 51.64 30.29
CA THR A 87 7.56 52.23 31.60
C THR A 87 7.84 53.73 31.55
N ALA A 88 6.78 54.53 31.69
CA ALA A 88 6.85 55.98 31.86
C ALA A 88 7.44 56.34 33.24
N SER A 89 8.75 56.15 33.42
CA SER A 89 9.53 56.81 34.48
C SER A 89 11.03 56.63 34.18
N GLY A 90 11.71 57.73 33.89
CA GLY A 90 13.12 57.76 33.49
C GLY A 90 14.09 57.34 34.59
N ALA A 91 14.34 56.04 34.71
CA ALA A 91 15.51 55.49 35.38
C ALA A 91 16.20 54.50 34.45
N SER A 92 17.49 54.73 34.22
CA SER A 92 18.36 53.96 33.32
C SER A 92 18.50 52.50 33.78
N GLY A 93 18.04 51.58 32.95
CA GLY A 93 18.22 50.13 33.13
C GLY A 93 17.03 49.31 32.63
N ALA A 94 16.66 49.44 31.36
CA ALA A 94 15.68 48.53 30.76
C ALA A 94 16.34 47.15 30.58
N VAL A 95 15.96 46.19 31.42
CA VAL A 95 16.25 44.78 31.19
C VAL A 95 15.19 44.29 30.21
N GLU A 96 15.56 44.06 28.96
CA GLU A 96 14.70 43.36 28.01
C GLU A 96 14.41 41.96 28.57
N ARG A 97 13.19 41.74 29.07
CA ARG A 97 12.71 40.40 29.40
C ARG A 97 12.17 39.77 28.12
N ALA A 98 12.89 38.82 27.57
CA ALA A 98 12.35 37.96 26.52
C ALA A 98 11.25 37.08 27.14
N SER A 99 9.99 37.31 26.77
CA SER A 99 8.90 36.38 27.10
C SER A 99 8.78 35.35 25.98
N VAL A 100 8.62 34.07 26.35
CA VAL A 100 8.50 32.96 25.40
C VAL A 100 7.16 32.29 25.63
N ALA A 101 6.43 32.02 24.55
CA ALA A 101 5.17 31.29 24.60
C ALA A 101 5.26 29.98 23.81
N LEU A 102 4.61 28.93 24.32
CA LEU A 102 4.39 27.68 23.59
C LEU A 102 2.98 27.70 22.99
N SER A 103 2.90 27.58 21.66
CA SER A 103 1.64 27.62 20.93
C SER A 103 1.48 26.38 20.04
N ARG A 104 0.27 26.20 19.46
CA ARG A 104 -0.01 25.20 18.41
C ARG A 104 0.42 23.77 18.77
N ARG A 105 0.08 23.33 19.99
CA ARG A 105 0.27 21.95 20.43
C ARG A 105 -0.34 20.97 19.43
N LYS A 106 0.49 20.05 18.93
CA LYS A 106 0.07 18.91 18.09
C LYS A 106 0.64 17.62 18.67
N VAL A 107 -0.16 16.56 18.70
CA VAL A 107 0.23 15.25 19.23
C VAL A 107 0.19 14.23 18.09
N VAL A 108 1.24 13.42 17.97
CA VAL A 108 1.34 12.35 16.98
C VAL A 108 1.82 11.08 17.68
N ALA A 109 1.11 9.97 17.53
CA ALA A 109 1.58 8.68 17.99
C ALA A 109 2.55 8.09 16.95
N LEU A 110 3.79 7.84 17.35
CA LEU A 110 4.79 7.18 16.49
C LEU A 110 4.92 5.70 16.82
N GLY A 111 4.73 5.30 18.08
CA GLY A 111 4.86 3.92 18.53
C GLY A 111 4.16 3.68 19.87
N THR A 112 4.58 2.64 20.60
CA THR A 112 4.09 2.33 21.96
C THR A 112 5.19 2.39 23.02
N GLN A 113 6.45 2.43 22.59
CA GLN A 113 7.61 2.54 23.48
C GLN A 113 8.06 4.00 23.66
N PRO A 114 8.86 4.29 24.70
CA PRO A 114 9.42 5.62 24.92
C PRO A 114 10.26 6.10 23.72
N ILE A 115 9.97 7.31 23.24
CA ILE A 115 10.69 7.89 22.10
C ILE A 115 11.94 8.64 22.57
N SER A 116 13.07 8.40 21.89
CA SER A 116 14.30 9.20 22.03
C SER A 116 14.57 9.98 20.75
N LEU A 117 14.75 11.31 20.87
CA LEU A 117 14.95 12.21 19.74
C LEU A 117 16.43 12.51 19.54
N TYR A 118 16.92 12.35 18.31
CA TYR A 118 18.31 12.64 17.93
C TYR A 118 18.36 13.57 16.72
N PRO A 119 18.93 14.78 16.84
CA PRO A 119 19.14 15.64 15.68
C PRO A 119 20.21 15.03 14.77
N PHE A 120 19.99 15.13 13.46
CA PHE A 120 21.00 14.79 12.47
C PHE A 120 20.84 15.66 11.22
N SER A 121 21.92 15.79 10.47
CA SER A 121 21.94 16.57 9.23
C SER A 121 21.98 15.60 8.05
N ALA A 122 20.97 15.68 7.17
CA ALA A 122 20.96 14.98 5.90
C ALA A 122 21.18 16.01 4.79
N GLY A 123 22.39 16.04 4.23
CA GLY A 123 22.79 17.07 3.27
C GLY A 123 22.67 18.48 3.87
N SER A 124 21.92 19.36 3.21
CA SER A 124 21.72 20.75 3.66
C SER A 124 20.60 20.92 4.69
N THR A 125 19.87 19.86 5.03
CA THR A 125 18.66 19.95 5.88
C THR A 125 18.89 19.32 7.25
N GLN A 126 18.51 20.04 8.31
CA GLN A 126 18.42 19.49 9.66
C GLN A 126 17.14 18.68 9.80
N SER A 127 17.26 17.47 10.35
CA SER A 127 16.15 16.57 10.64
C SER A 127 16.32 15.94 12.02
N VAL A 128 15.27 15.30 12.53
CA VAL A 128 15.28 14.64 13.84
C VAL A 128 14.87 13.19 13.67
N PHE A 129 15.70 12.29 14.18
CA PHE A 129 15.39 10.88 14.23
C PHE A 129 14.69 10.55 15.56
N ALA A 130 13.47 10.05 15.50
CA ALA A 130 12.70 9.54 16.62
C ALA A 130 12.90 8.02 16.73
N CYS A 131 13.70 7.61 17.72
CA CYS A 131 13.98 6.22 18.05
C CYS A 131 12.86 5.65 18.92
N SER A 132 12.28 4.52 18.51
CA SER A 132 11.24 3.77 19.22
C SER A 132 11.14 2.34 18.64
N ASP A 133 10.13 1.59 19.07
CA ASP A 133 9.56 0.41 18.41
C ASP A 133 8.98 0.69 17.00
N ARG A 134 8.89 1.97 16.63
CA ARG A 134 8.53 2.43 15.28
C ARG A 134 9.35 3.66 14.95
N PRO A 135 10.57 3.47 14.44
CA PRO A 135 11.46 4.57 14.11
C PRO A 135 10.86 5.50 13.06
N ALA A 136 10.96 6.80 13.29
CA ALA A 136 10.47 7.81 12.36
C ALA A 136 11.43 8.99 12.26
N VAL A 137 11.41 9.69 11.13
CA VAL A 137 12.18 10.90 10.92
C VAL A 137 11.22 12.08 10.85
N VAL A 138 11.45 13.05 11.73
CA VAL A 138 10.77 14.35 11.73
C VAL A 138 11.60 15.32 10.90
N HIS A 139 10.96 15.93 9.91
CA HIS A 139 11.58 16.94 9.04
C HIS A 139 10.58 18.04 8.71
N SER A 140 11.07 19.16 8.18
CA SER A 140 10.24 20.28 7.72
C SER A 140 10.14 20.28 6.20
N ALA A 141 8.92 20.50 5.68
CA ALA A 141 8.72 20.93 4.31
C ALA A 141 7.82 22.17 4.30
N ASN A 142 8.30 23.27 3.72
CA ASN A 142 7.60 24.56 3.66
C ASN A 142 7.08 25.03 5.04
N GLY A 143 7.90 24.91 6.08
CA GLY A 143 7.57 25.36 7.44
C GLY A 143 6.55 24.48 8.19
N THR A 144 6.21 23.31 7.66
CA THR A 144 5.32 22.32 8.28
C THR A 144 6.08 21.05 8.64
N LEU A 145 5.85 20.53 9.86
CA LEU A 145 6.44 19.27 10.31
C LEU A 145 5.80 18.07 9.59
N LEU A 146 6.66 17.24 9.02
CA LEU A 146 6.34 15.95 8.41
C LEU A 146 7.04 14.83 9.18
N PHE A 147 6.35 13.69 9.26
CA PHE A 147 6.83 12.49 9.93
C PHE A 147 6.89 11.38 8.90
N SER A 148 8.09 10.84 8.67
CA SER A 148 8.32 9.73 7.73
C SER A 148 8.76 8.51 8.51
N SER A 149 8.03 7.41 8.41
CA SER A 149 8.45 6.14 9.01
C SER A 149 9.72 5.64 8.36
N VAL A 150 10.63 5.08 9.15
CA VAL A 150 11.84 4.42 8.66
C VAL A 150 11.58 2.92 8.61
N ASN A 151 12.08 2.25 7.58
CA ASN A 151 11.94 0.79 7.40
C ASN A 151 12.91 0.03 8.32
N LEU A 152 12.74 0.17 9.63
CA LEU A 152 13.46 -0.55 10.67
C LEU A 152 12.46 -1.01 11.72
N ASP A 153 12.61 -2.24 12.23
CA ASP A 153 11.70 -2.78 13.24
C ASP A 153 11.75 -2.00 14.55
N ALA A 154 12.96 -1.70 15.03
CA ALA A 154 13.18 -0.87 16.22
C ALA A 154 14.55 -0.19 16.15
N ALA A 155 14.65 1.00 16.74
CA ALA A 155 15.90 1.71 16.93
C ALA A 155 15.96 2.25 18.35
N SER A 156 17.07 2.01 19.04
CA SER A 156 17.30 2.48 20.42
C SER A 156 18.03 3.83 20.43
N HIS A 157 19.09 3.94 19.63
CA HIS A 157 19.94 5.11 19.57
C HIS A 157 20.40 5.39 18.15
N VAL A 158 20.55 6.67 17.82
CA VAL A 158 21.10 7.12 16.54
C VAL A 158 22.15 8.20 16.79
N ALA A 159 23.23 8.15 16.03
CA ALA A 159 24.26 9.17 16.02
C ALA A 159 24.70 9.48 14.59
N SER A 160 24.99 10.75 14.30
CA SER A 160 25.67 11.12 13.06
C SER A 160 27.08 10.53 13.04
N PHE A 161 27.43 9.84 11.96
CA PHE A 161 28.71 9.18 11.79
C PHE A 161 29.28 9.46 10.40
N SER A 162 30.37 10.24 10.35
CA SER A 162 31.07 10.52 9.09
C SER A 162 32.51 10.02 9.20
N SER A 163 32.94 9.22 8.23
CA SER A 163 34.31 8.72 8.11
C SER A 163 34.78 8.77 6.65
N ASP A 164 36.09 8.72 6.41
CA ASP A 164 36.67 8.79 5.06
C ASP A 164 36.15 7.70 4.11
N GLY A 165 35.75 6.54 4.65
CA GLY A 165 35.17 5.44 3.87
C GLY A 165 33.65 5.48 3.72
N THR A 166 32.97 6.28 4.54
CA THR A 166 31.50 6.40 4.62
C THR A 166 31.12 7.83 5.01
N PRO A 167 31.19 8.79 4.08
CA PRO A 167 30.78 10.16 4.37
C PRO A 167 29.26 10.21 4.62
N ASP A 168 28.82 11.15 5.47
CA ASP A 168 27.41 11.48 5.73
C ASP A 168 26.50 10.31 6.13
N CYS A 169 27.04 9.38 6.91
CA CYS A 169 26.30 8.22 7.42
C CYS A 169 25.69 8.47 8.81
N LEU A 170 24.79 7.59 9.20
CA LEU A 170 24.26 7.46 10.55
C LEU A 170 24.65 6.11 11.12
N ALA A 171 24.98 6.10 12.40
CA ALA A 171 25.11 4.90 13.20
C ALA A 171 23.80 4.68 13.97
N ILE A 172 23.13 3.58 13.69
CA ILE A 172 21.85 3.20 14.29
C ILE A 172 22.05 1.93 15.12
N ALA A 173 21.76 2.00 16.41
CA ALA A 173 21.74 0.84 17.30
C ALA A 173 20.34 0.20 17.31
N ALA A 174 20.22 -0.96 16.67
CA ALA A 174 19.06 -1.84 16.78
C ALA A 174 19.27 -2.90 17.89
N GLU A 175 18.26 -3.72 18.18
CA GLU A 175 18.30 -4.68 19.29
C GLU A 175 19.44 -5.71 19.15
N GLU A 176 19.69 -6.19 17.93
CA GLU A 176 20.70 -7.23 17.66
C GLU A 176 21.85 -6.76 16.73
N ALA A 177 21.85 -5.50 16.29
CA ALA A 177 22.83 -5.02 15.31
C ALA A 177 23.16 -3.53 15.46
N LEU A 178 24.40 -3.19 15.12
CA LEU A 178 24.82 -1.80 14.84
C LEU A 178 24.85 -1.60 13.33
N ILE A 179 23.97 -0.74 12.83
CA ILE A 179 23.80 -0.48 11.40
C ILE A 179 24.48 0.85 11.08
N LEU A 180 25.38 0.84 10.09
CA LEU A 180 25.95 2.04 9.50
C LEU A 180 25.32 2.23 8.12
N GLY A 181 24.69 3.37 7.88
CA GLY A 181 24.04 3.63 6.60
C GLY A 181 23.64 5.08 6.40
N THR A 182 23.31 5.42 5.17
CA THR A 182 22.72 6.70 4.80
C THR A 182 21.20 6.61 4.83
N ILE A 183 20.52 7.71 5.08
CA ILE A 183 19.07 7.81 4.91
C ILE A 183 18.80 8.29 3.49
N ASP A 184 17.99 7.54 2.74
CA ASP A 184 17.49 7.93 1.41
C ASP A 184 16.61 9.18 1.49
N GLU A 185 16.38 9.84 0.34
CA GLU A 185 15.46 10.98 0.26
C GLU A 185 14.13 10.67 0.97
N MET A 186 13.78 11.53 1.93
CA MET A 186 12.63 11.36 2.81
C MET A 186 11.32 11.55 2.04
N ARG A 187 10.84 10.48 1.40
CA ARG A 187 9.55 10.43 0.72
C ARG A 187 8.54 9.65 1.54
N LYS A 188 7.25 10.00 1.43
CA LYS A 188 6.15 9.29 2.09
C LYS A 188 6.01 7.83 1.61
N LEU A 189 6.47 7.53 0.40
CA LEU A 189 6.48 6.20 -0.19
C LEU A 189 7.81 5.99 -0.93
N HIS A 190 8.52 4.92 -0.61
CA HIS A 190 9.73 4.51 -1.32
C HIS A 190 9.35 3.59 -2.48
N VAL A 191 9.81 3.93 -3.70
CA VAL A 191 9.54 3.15 -4.92
C VAL A 191 10.87 2.67 -5.49
N LYS A 192 11.06 1.34 -5.52
CA LYS A 192 12.21 0.70 -6.16
C LYS A 192 11.86 0.37 -7.62
N HIS A 193 12.63 0.90 -8.56
CA HIS A 193 12.47 0.61 -9.99
C HIS A 193 13.34 -0.58 -10.40
N VAL A 194 12.74 -1.59 -11.05
CA VAL A 194 13.45 -2.74 -11.60
C VAL A 194 13.17 -2.81 -13.11
N PRO A 195 14.18 -2.58 -13.97
CA PRO A 195 13.99 -2.62 -15.41
C PRO A 195 13.83 -4.06 -15.91
N LEU A 196 12.71 -4.37 -16.55
CA LEU A 196 12.45 -5.69 -17.14
C LEU A 196 12.89 -5.80 -18.61
N GLY A 197 13.06 -4.67 -19.31
CA GLY A 197 13.36 -4.63 -20.75
C GLY A 197 12.17 -4.99 -21.65
N GLU A 198 11.00 -5.27 -21.06
CA GLU A 198 9.80 -5.76 -21.74
C GLU A 198 8.55 -5.21 -21.06
N GLN A 199 7.37 -5.42 -21.66
CA GLN A 199 6.10 -4.94 -21.12
C GLN A 199 5.50 -5.97 -20.14
N PRO A 200 5.41 -5.67 -18.82
CA PRO A 200 4.68 -6.53 -17.89
C PRO A 200 3.16 -6.42 -18.11
N ARG A 201 2.46 -7.55 -18.04
CA ARG A 201 1.01 -7.68 -18.30
C ARG A 201 0.21 -8.07 -17.05
N ARG A 202 0.71 -9.04 -16.28
CA ARG A 202 0.12 -9.53 -15.02
C ARG A 202 1.21 -9.95 -14.06
N LEU A 203 0.92 -9.89 -12.77
CA LEU A 203 1.81 -10.37 -11.72
C LEU A 203 1.03 -11.10 -10.63
N CYS A 204 1.63 -12.13 -10.03
CA CYS A 204 1.17 -12.71 -8.78
C CYS A 204 2.35 -13.09 -7.89
N HIS A 205 2.17 -13.02 -6.58
CA HIS A 205 3.18 -13.43 -5.60
C HIS A 205 2.94 -14.88 -5.18
N LEU A 206 4.05 -15.60 -5.00
CA LEU A 206 4.10 -16.97 -4.50
C LEU A 206 4.81 -16.95 -3.15
N GLU A 207 4.04 -16.83 -2.07
CA GLU A 207 4.56 -16.74 -0.71
C GLU A 207 5.42 -17.96 -0.34
N ALA A 208 4.96 -19.17 -0.68
CA ALA A 208 5.69 -20.42 -0.43
C ALA A 208 7.05 -20.48 -1.16
N ALA A 209 7.17 -19.75 -2.27
CA ALA A 209 8.38 -19.72 -3.10
C ALA A 209 9.27 -18.50 -2.85
N ARG A 210 8.77 -17.50 -2.11
CA ARG A 210 9.38 -16.16 -2.03
C ARG A 210 9.71 -15.60 -3.42
N ALA A 211 8.76 -15.74 -4.35
CA ALA A 211 8.96 -15.43 -5.75
C ALA A 211 7.74 -14.72 -6.37
N LEU A 212 7.98 -14.02 -7.48
CA LEU A 212 6.96 -13.33 -8.27
C LEU A 212 6.82 -14.01 -9.62
N VAL A 213 5.59 -14.36 -10.00
CA VAL A 213 5.30 -14.73 -11.39
C VAL A 213 4.86 -13.49 -12.14
N VAL A 214 5.49 -13.22 -13.28
CA VAL A 214 5.20 -12.08 -14.13
C VAL A 214 4.95 -12.57 -15.55
N LEU A 215 3.80 -12.18 -16.13
CA LEU A 215 3.55 -12.32 -17.56
C LEU A 215 4.15 -11.11 -18.26
N THR A 216 5.03 -11.32 -19.24
CA THR A 216 5.61 -10.23 -20.04
C THR A 216 5.29 -10.39 -21.52
N SER A 217 5.32 -9.29 -22.27
CA SER A 217 5.39 -9.30 -23.72
C SER A 217 6.60 -8.52 -24.22
N ALA A 218 7.29 -9.11 -25.19
CA ALA A 218 8.36 -8.50 -25.94
C ALA A 218 7.87 -8.26 -27.37
N VAL A 219 8.11 -7.06 -27.89
CA VAL A 219 7.80 -6.72 -29.27
C VAL A 219 9.11 -6.70 -30.04
N ASP A 220 9.32 -7.70 -30.89
CA ASP A 220 10.40 -7.71 -31.87
C ASP A 220 9.84 -7.17 -33.22
N ASP A 221 10.71 -6.81 -34.17
CA ASP A 221 10.33 -6.15 -35.44
C ASP A 221 9.29 -6.94 -36.28
N GLU A 222 9.08 -8.24 -36.01
CA GLU A 222 8.21 -9.12 -36.78
C GLU A 222 7.03 -9.74 -35.99
N ALA A 223 7.07 -9.77 -34.65
CA ALA A 223 6.02 -10.40 -33.83
C ALA A 223 6.06 -9.99 -32.34
N GLU A 224 4.88 -9.99 -31.70
CA GLU A 224 4.77 -9.95 -30.23
C GLU A 224 4.94 -11.35 -29.65
N ARG A 225 5.88 -11.52 -28.73
CA ARG A 225 6.17 -12.77 -28.01
C ARG A 225 5.80 -12.60 -26.55
N HIS A 226 5.17 -13.61 -25.98
CA HIS A 226 4.74 -13.60 -24.59
C HIS A 226 5.48 -14.64 -23.75
N PHE A 227 5.77 -14.29 -22.50
CA PHE A 227 6.53 -15.14 -21.59
C PHE A 227 5.84 -15.24 -20.22
N VAL A 228 5.92 -16.42 -19.62
CA VAL A 228 5.66 -16.65 -18.20
C VAL A 228 7.00 -16.69 -17.50
N ARG A 229 7.24 -15.78 -16.55
CA ARG A 229 8.51 -15.69 -15.83
C ARG A 229 8.33 -15.83 -14.34
N LEU A 230 9.29 -16.50 -13.70
CA LEU A 230 9.44 -16.51 -12.25
C LEU A 230 10.65 -15.65 -11.89
N LEU A 231 10.45 -14.69 -10.99
CA LEU A 231 11.49 -13.81 -10.47
C LEU A 231 11.64 -14.02 -8.96
N ASP A 232 12.86 -13.92 -8.45
CA ASP A 232 13.10 -13.86 -7.00
C ASP A 232 12.48 -12.58 -6.40
N GLU A 233 11.84 -12.65 -5.23
CA GLU A 233 11.15 -11.47 -4.66
C GLU A 233 12.10 -10.36 -4.14
N LEU A 234 13.35 -10.70 -3.83
CA LEU A 234 14.32 -9.76 -3.24
C LEU A 234 15.27 -9.21 -4.31
N THR A 235 15.87 -10.11 -5.10
CA THR A 235 16.87 -9.77 -6.12
C THR A 235 16.23 -9.40 -7.44
N PHE A 236 14.98 -9.85 -7.69
CA PHE A 236 14.29 -9.74 -8.99
C PHE A 236 15.03 -10.45 -10.14
N GLU A 237 15.95 -11.35 -9.82
CA GLU A 237 16.61 -12.20 -10.82
C GLU A 237 15.63 -13.22 -11.39
N ARG A 238 15.81 -13.56 -12.67
CA ARG A 238 14.94 -14.50 -13.38
C ARG A 238 15.32 -15.94 -13.02
N LEU A 239 14.42 -16.63 -12.34
CA LEU A 239 14.56 -18.03 -11.92
C LEU A 239 14.07 -19.00 -12.98
N PHE A 240 12.98 -18.65 -13.67
CA PHE A 240 12.35 -19.50 -14.69
C PHE A 240 11.75 -18.66 -15.82
N GLU A 241 11.73 -19.25 -17.01
CA GLU A 241 11.13 -18.68 -18.21
C GLU A 241 10.43 -19.77 -19.02
N TYR A 242 9.20 -19.47 -19.45
CA TYR A 242 8.44 -20.26 -20.39
C TYR A 242 7.91 -19.36 -21.48
N GLU A 243 8.35 -19.59 -22.71
CA GLU A 243 7.88 -18.88 -23.89
C GLU A 243 6.56 -19.48 -24.38
N LEU A 244 5.56 -18.63 -24.61
CA LEU A 244 4.29 -19.03 -25.21
C LEU A 244 4.43 -19.28 -26.71
N GLN A 245 3.45 -19.96 -27.30
CA GLN A 245 3.49 -20.29 -28.73
C GLN A 245 3.40 -19.04 -29.61
N PRO A 246 3.82 -19.12 -30.89
CA PRO A 246 3.65 -18.01 -31.82
C PRO A 246 2.19 -17.56 -31.91
N SER A 247 1.98 -16.23 -31.94
CA SER A 247 0.63 -15.62 -31.93
C SER A 247 -0.20 -15.93 -30.67
N GLU A 248 0.41 -16.42 -29.59
CA GLU A 248 -0.26 -16.67 -28.32
C GLU A 248 0.00 -15.53 -27.33
N ALA A 249 -1.07 -14.89 -26.87
CA ALA A 249 -1.04 -13.81 -25.91
C ALA A 249 -1.44 -14.29 -24.50
N ALA A 250 -0.67 -13.86 -23.50
CA ALA A 250 -0.98 -14.13 -22.10
C ALA A 250 -2.01 -13.12 -21.56
N CYS A 251 -3.16 -13.59 -21.09
CA CYS A 251 -4.31 -12.73 -20.75
C CYS A 251 -4.56 -12.65 -19.24
N SER A 252 -4.47 -13.78 -18.54
CA SER A 252 -4.83 -13.90 -17.13
C SER A 252 -3.85 -14.78 -16.36
N LEU A 253 -3.71 -14.51 -15.06
CA LEU A 253 -2.74 -15.15 -14.16
C LEU A 253 -3.35 -15.31 -12.77
N LEU A 254 -3.16 -16.48 -12.17
CA LEU A 254 -3.61 -16.78 -10.82
C LEU A 254 -2.66 -17.77 -10.14
N SER A 255 -2.29 -17.50 -8.88
CA SER A 255 -1.70 -18.49 -8.00
C SER A 255 -2.78 -19.07 -7.08
N THR A 256 -2.86 -20.39 -6.98
CA THR A 256 -3.89 -21.06 -6.19
C THR A 256 -3.53 -22.49 -5.80
N SER A 257 -4.29 -23.07 -4.87
CA SER A 257 -4.32 -24.50 -4.61
C SER A 257 -5.68 -25.08 -4.98
N PHE A 258 -5.66 -26.28 -5.56
CA PHE A 258 -6.87 -27.00 -5.91
C PHE A 258 -7.29 -27.99 -4.81
N ASP A 259 -8.52 -28.48 -4.91
CA ASP A 259 -8.98 -29.63 -4.12
C ASP A 259 -8.03 -30.82 -4.34
N GLY A 260 -7.32 -31.24 -3.29
CA GLY A 260 -6.25 -32.23 -3.40
C GLY A 260 -5.23 -32.13 -2.27
N PRO A 261 -3.98 -32.60 -2.49
CA PRO A 261 -2.90 -32.48 -1.52
C PRO A 261 -2.71 -31.01 -1.11
N SER A 262 -2.93 -30.71 0.18
CA SER A 262 -3.13 -29.34 0.68
C SER A 262 -1.90 -28.42 0.62
N SER A 263 -0.75 -28.89 0.16
CA SER A 263 0.52 -28.15 0.16
C SER A 263 1.00 -27.72 -1.22
N VAL A 264 0.34 -28.13 -2.30
CA VAL A 264 0.81 -27.83 -3.67
C VAL A 264 0.20 -26.52 -4.16
N VAL A 265 1.07 -25.58 -4.53
CA VAL A 265 0.69 -24.31 -5.15
C VAL A 265 0.84 -24.45 -6.66
N TYR A 266 -0.25 -24.13 -7.37
CA TYR A 266 -0.32 -24.09 -8.81
C TYR A 266 -0.35 -22.64 -9.29
N VAL A 267 0.20 -22.42 -10.47
CA VAL A 267 0.10 -21.17 -11.22
C VAL A 267 -0.69 -21.45 -12.48
N VAL A 268 -1.83 -20.80 -12.63
CA VAL A 268 -2.71 -20.93 -13.78
C VAL A 268 -2.55 -19.71 -14.67
N VAL A 269 -2.26 -19.95 -15.94
CA VAL A 269 -2.15 -18.91 -16.97
C VAL A 269 -3.23 -19.16 -18.02
N GLY A 270 -4.06 -18.15 -18.25
CA GLY A 270 -5.03 -18.14 -19.34
C GLY A 270 -4.49 -17.38 -20.53
N THR A 271 -4.59 -17.97 -21.72
CA THR A 271 -4.04 -17.42 -22.97
C THR A 271 -5.09 -17.31 -24.07
N ALA A 272 -4.71 -16.65 -25.17
CA ALA A 272 -5.50 -16.52 -26.38
C ALA A 272 -4.59 -16.55 -27.62
N TYR A 273 -5.01 -17.23 -28.68
CA TYR A 273 -4.32 -17.15 -29.97
C TYR A 273 -4.87 -15.96 -30.78
N VAL A 274 -4.06 -14.92 -30.91
CA VAL A 274 -4.43 -13.66 -31.58
C VAL A 274 -4.00 -13.72 -33.04
N ARG A 275 -4.97 -13.85 -33.95
CA ARG A 275 -4.76 -13.87 -35.40
C ARG A 275 -5.28 -12.58 -36.02
N GLN A 276 -4.58 -12.03 -37.01
CA GLN A 276 -4.96 -10.76 -37.63
C GLN A 276 -6.28 -10.86 -38.42
N GLU A 277 -6.66 -12.05 -38.88
CA GLU A 277 -7.90 -12.26 -39.62
C GLU A 277 -9.15 -12.35 -38.74
N GLU A 278 -8.99 -12.54 -37.42
CA GLU A 278 -10.09 -12.76 -36.49
C GLU A 278 -10.38 -11.49 -35.67
N ALA A 279 -11.66 -11.09 -35.59
CA ALA A 279 -12.08 -9.95 -34.76
C ALA A 279 -12.04 -10.27 -33.25
N GLU A 280 -12.27 -11.53 -32.90
CA GLU A 280 -12.21 -12.07 -31.54
C GLU A 280 -11.48 -13.42 -31.57
N PRO A 281 -10.57 -13.70 -30.62
CA PRO A 281 -9.87 -14.99 -30.59
C PRO A 281 -10.84 -16.16 -30.44
N THR A 282 -10.79 -17.08 -31.40
CA THR A 282 -11.60 -18.32 -31.38
C THR A 282 -10.94 -19.46 -30.60
N GLU A 283 -9.64 -19.35 -30.35
CA GLU A 283 -8.83 -20.36 -29.67
C GLU A 283 -8.02 -19.73 -28.52
N GLY A 284 -7.83 -20.50 -27.45
CA GLY A 284 -6.97 -20.17 -26.33
C GLY A 284 -6.65 -21.44 -25.54
N ARG A 285 -5.94 -21.30 -24.42
CA ARG A 285 -5.72 -22.43 -23.51
C ARG A 285 -5.48 -21.98 -22.06
N LEU A 286 -5.68 -22.92 -21.16
CA LEU A 286 -5.30 -22.86 -19.76
C LEU A 286 -4.03 -23.68 -19.56
N LEU A 287 -2.98 -23.05 -19.05
CA LEU A 287 -1.73 -23.68 -18.66
C LEU A 287 -1.67 -23.76 -17.13
N VAL A 288 -1.46 -24.95 -16.59
CA VAL A 288 -1.31 -25.19 -15.15
C VAL A 288 0.12 -25.58 -14.87
N PHE A 289 0.85 -24.70 -14.22
CA PHE A 289 2.19 -24.94 -13.74
C PHE A 289 2.17 -25.33 -12.27
N GLU A 290 3.01 -26.28 -11.89
CA GLU A 290 3.27 -26.63 -10.50
C GLU A 290 4.61 -26.05 -10.08
N LEU A 291 4.64 -25.48 -8.89
CA LEU A 291 5.88 -25.01 -8.28
C LEU A 291 6.75 -26.21 -7.90
N ALA A 292 8.02 -26.22 -8.33
CA ALA A 292 8.96 -27.29 -7.98
C ALA A 292 9.28 -27.29 -6.47
N GLU A 293 9.63 -28.46 -5.90
CA GLU A 293 9.86 -28.66 -4.46
C GLU A 293 10.89 -27.71 -3.81
N ARG A 294 11.81 -27.13 -4.60
CA ARG A 294 12.82 -26.18 -4.12
C ARG A 294 12.51 -24.71 -4.41
N ALA A 295 11.34 -24.40 -4.97
CA ALA A 295 10.93 -23.06 -5.37
C ALA A 295 11.83 -22.36 -6.41
N VAL A 296 12.76 -23.09 -7.05
CA VAL A 296 13.69 -22.54 -8.07
C VAL A 296 13.12 -22.62 -9.50
N GLY A 297 11.89 -23.11 -9.67
CA GLY A 297 11.30 -23.25 -11.01
C GLY A 297 9.86 -23.75 -11.01
N MET A 298 9.30 -23.86 -12.20
CA MET A 298 7.93 -24.28 -12.45
C MET A 298 7.90 -25.40 -13.49
N GLU A 299 7.03 -26.38 -13.31
CA GLU A 299 6.81 -27.47 -14.26
C GLU A 299 5.40 -27.38 -14.85
N LEU A 300 5.25 -27.43 -16.17
CA LEU A 300 3.94 -27.49 -16.80
C LEU A 300 3.30 -28.86 -16.53
N ARG A 301 2.26 -28.89 -15.70
CA ARG A 301 1.53 -30.12 -15.33
C ARG A 301 0.39 -30.43 -16.28
N HIS A 302 -0.32 -29.42 -16.75
CA HIS A 302 -1.49 -29.62 -17.58
C HIS A 302 -1.72 -28.46 -18.54
N GLU A 303 -2.26 -28.80 -19.71
CA GLU A 303 -2.70 -27.86 -20.73
C GLU A 303 -4.13 -28.24 -21.15
N CYS A 304 -5.03 -27.27 -21.18
CA CYS A 304 -6.42 -27.46 -21.57
C CYS A 304 -6.82 -26.41 -22.61
N ALA A 305 -7.12 -26.84 -23.83
CA ALA A 305 -7.58 -25.96 -24.91
C ALA A 305 -8.98 -25.40 -24.64
N THR A 306 -9.17 -24.12 -24.93
CA THR A 306 -10.43 -23.39 -24.78
C THR A 306 -10.90 -22.85 -26.13
N LYS A 307 -12.22 -22.75 -26.31
CA LYS A 307 -12.85 -22.19 -27.52
C LYS A 307 -12.99 -20.67 -27.42
N GLY A 308 -11.88 -20.00 -27.17
CA GLY A 308 -11.81 -18.55 -27.02
C GLY A 308 -10.71 -18.11 -26.08
N ALA A 309 -10.56 -16.79 -25.97
CA ALA A 309 -9.60 -16.14 -25.08
C ALA A 309 -9.99 -16.28 -23.61
N VAL A 310 -9.01 -16.60 -22.76
CA VAL A 310 -9.19 -16.70 -21.31
C VAL A 310 -8.85 -15.37 -20.63
N TYR A 311 -9.82 -14.46 -20.57
CA TYR A 311 -9.62 -13.08 -20.09
C TYR A 311 -9.42 -12.96 -18.58
N ALA A 312 -10.02 -13.86 -17.80
CA ALA A 312 -9.94 -13.87 -16.34
C ALA A 312 -9.87 -15.29 -15.80
N VAL A 313 -9.08 -15.48 -14.74
CA VAL A 313 -9.05 -16.72 -13.95
C VAL A 313 -9.18 -16.35 -12.48
N GLU A 314 -9.93 -17.16 -11.73
CA GLU A 314 -10.15 -16.99 -10.30
C GLU A 314 -10.39 -18.36 -9.62
N THR A 315 -10.17 -18.46 -8.31
CA THR A 315 -10.46 -19.69 -7.57
C THR A 315 -11.77 -19.58 -6.80
N ILE A 316 -12.57 -20.65 -6.80
CA ILE A 316 -13.72 -20.77 -5.90
C ILE A 316 -13.74 -22.17 -5.28
N ARG A 317 -13.71 -22.25 -3.94
CA ARG A 317 -13.71 -23.52 -3.19
C ARG A 317 -12.81 -24.61 -3.80
N GLY A 318 -11.53 -24.31 -4.04
CA GLY A 318 -10.56 -25.26 -4.60
C GLY A 318 -10.78 -25.66 -6.06
N LYS A 319 -11.68 -24.98 -6.77
CA LYS A 319 -11.95 -25.12 -8.21
C LYS A 319 -11.52 -23.88 -8.98
N LEU A 320 -11.31 -24.04 -10.29
CA LEU A 320 -10.93 -22.95 -11.19
C LEU A 320 -12.16 -22.37 -11.89
N LEU A 321 -12.33 -21.05 -11.80
CA LEU A 321 -13.21 -20.27 -12.66
C LEU A 321 -12.38 -19.65 -13.77
N ALA A 322 -12.87 -19.73 -15.00
CA ALA A 322 -12.26 -19.12 -16.17
C ALA A 322 -13.31 -18.35 -16.98
N GLY A 323 -13.07 -17.07 -17.23
CA GLY A 323 -13.83 -16.26 -18.17
C GLY A 323 -13.30 -16.48 -19.58
N VAL A 324 -14.03 -17.25 -20.38
CA VAL A 324 -13.67 -17.61 -21.75
C VAL A 324 -14.65 -16.96 -22.72
N ASN A 325 -14.21 -15.90 -23.41
CA ASN A 325 -15.07 -15.01 -24.19
C ASN A 325 -16.37 -14.66 -23.44
N ASN A 326 -17.52 -15.09 -23.95
CA ASN A 326 -18.85 -14.79 -23.43
C ASN A 326 -19.36 -15.79 -22.37
N LYS A 327 -18.51 -16.71 -21.91
CA LYS A 327 -18.86 -17.77 -20.96
C LYS A 327 -18.00 -17.71 -19.71
N LEU A 328 -18.61 -17.98 -18.56
CA LEU A 328 -17.89 -18.31 -17.33
C LEU A 328 -17.88 -19.84 -17.16
N GLN A 329 -16.70 -20.43 -17.16
CA GLN A 329 -16.49 -21.86 -17.11
C GLN A 329 -15.92 -22.28 -15.76
N LEU A 330 -16.50 -23.33 -15.15
CA LEU A 330 -16.03 -23.93 -13.90
C LEU A 330 -15.31 -25.23 -14.18
N TYR A 331 -14.05 -25.32 -13.79
CA TYR A 331 -13.21 -26.50 -13.92
C TYR A 331 -12.89 -27.10 -12.55
N SER A 332 -12.91 -28.43 -12.47
CA SER A 332 -12.38 -29.16 -11.31
C SER A 332 -11.06 -29.80 -11.66
N TRP A 333 -10.09 -29.68 -10.76
CA TRP A 333 -8.84 -30.40 -10.83
C TRP A 333 -9.07 -31.84 -10.37
N THR A 334 -8.83 -32.81 -11.25
CA THR A 334 -9.04 -34.22 -10.93
C THR A 334 -7.76 -35.01 -11.11
N TRP A 335 -7.40 -35.78 -10.09
CA TRP A 335 -6.29 -36.72 -10.13
C TRP A 335 -6.71 -38.03 -10.79
N SER A 336 -5.82 -38.61 -11.58
CA SER A 336 -5.97 -39.96 -12.10
C SER A 336 -5.99 -40.97 -10.96
N VAL A 337 -6.56 -42.16 -11.21
CA VAL A 337 -6.70 -43.23 -10.20
C VAL A 337 -5.35 -43.68 -9.63
N GLU A 338 -4.29 -43.54 -10.42
CA GLU A 338 -2.92 -43.86 -10.03
C GLU A 338 -2.24 -42.72 -9.25
N GLY A 339 -2.87 -41.54 -9.17
CA GLY A 339 -2.34 -40.35 -8.49
C GLY A 339 -1.15 -39.70 -9.19
N THR A 340 -0.79 -40.16 -10.39
CA THR A 340 0.42 -39.77 -11.13
C THR A 340 0.20 -38.57 -12.05
N SER A 341 -1.05 -38.29 -12.42
CA SER A 341 -1.40 -37.21 -13.34
C SER A 341 -2.68 -36.53 -12.88
N ALA A 342 -2.79 -35.24 -13.16
CA ALA A 342 -3.97 -34.47 -12.88
C ALA A 342 -4.37 -33.63 -14.09
N SER A 343 -5.67 -33.38 -14.22
CA SER A 343 -6.24 -32.68 -15.36
C SER A 343 -7.38 -31.77 -14.95
N LEU A 344 -7.59 -30.71 -15.73
CA LEU A 344 -8.74 -29.83 -15.60
C LEU A 344 -9.93 -30.45 -16.34
N VAL A 345 -11.03 -30.67 -15.61
CA VAL A 345 -12.28 -31.18 -16.17
C VAL A 345 -13.35 -30.11 -16.05
N LEU A 346 -13.88 -29.67 -17.19
CA LEU A 346 -15.01 -28.73 -17.25
C LEU A 346 -16.25 -29.36 -16.60
N ARG A 347 -16.83 -28.66 -15.62
CA ARG A 347 -18.00 -29.12 -14.87
C ARG A 347 -19.26 -28.33 -15.17
N TYR A 348 -19.14 -27.02 -15.37
CA TYR A 348 -20.28 -26.14 -15.59
C TYR A 348 -19.89 -24.98 -16.51
N GLU A 349 -20.85 -24.51 -17.32
CA GLU A 349 -20.72 -23.31 -18.14
C GLU A 349 -21.91 -22.39 -17.86
N HIS A 350 -21.63 -21.15 -17.46
CA HIS A 350 -22.63 -20.10 -17.37
C HIS A 350 -22.51 -19.17 -18.58
N CYS A 351 -23.64 -18.90 -19.23
CA CYS A 351 -23.77 -18.04 -20.41
C CYS A 351 -24.62 -16.81 -20.07
N GLY A 352 -24.49 -15.73 -20.84
CA GLY A 352 -25.31 -14.51 -20.65
C GLY A 352 -24.51 -13.20 -20.61
N HIS A 353 -23.19 -13.33 -20.73
CA HIS A 353 -22.24 -12.22 -20.85
C HIS A 353 -21.96 -11.90 -22.32
N ILE A 354 -21.44 -10.70 -22.58
CA ILE A 354 -20.86 -10.34 -23.88
C ILE A 354 -19.41 -10.78 -23.89
N LEU A 355 -18.60 -10.30 -22.94
CA LEU A 355 -17.28 -10.85 -22.63
C LEU A 355 -17.05 -10.81 -21.12
N VAL A 356 -16.54 -11.90 -20.56
CA VAL A 356 -16.21 -12.04 -19.14
C VAL A 356 -14.77 -11.55 -18.93
N LEU A 357 -14.58 -10.24 -18.74
CA LEU A 357 -13.25 -9.62 -18.65
C LEU A 357 -12.67 -9.63 -17.23
N TYR A 358 -13.53 -9.57 -16.22
CA TYR A 358 -13.12 -9.50 -14.83
C TYR A 358 -13.94 -10.48 -13.99
N VAL A 359 -13.26 -11.24 -13.14
CA VAL A 359 -13.88 -12.17 -12.20
C VAL A 359 -13.21 -11.98 -10.85
N GLN A 360 -14.01 -11.89 -9.80
CA GLN A 360 -13.55 -12.05 -8.41
C GLN A 360 -14.46 -13.03 -7.69
N SER A 361 -13.92 -13.71 -6.68
CA SER A 361 -14.68 -14.59 -5.81
C SER A 361 -14.61 -14.12 -4.35
N ARG A 362 -15.68 -14.37 -3.60
CA ARG A 362 -15.75 -14.16 -2.15
C ARG A 362 -16.69 -15.19 -1.54
N GLY A 363 -16.12 -16.19 -0.87
CA GLY A 363 -16.88 -17.34 -0.40
C GLY A 363 -17.53 -18.07 -1.58
N ASP A 364 -18.86 -18.03 -1.64
CA ASP A 364 -19.67 -18.63 -2.72
C ASP A 364 -20.09 -17.65 -3.80
N PHE A 365 -19.86 -16.35 -3.58
CA PHE A 365 -20.23 -15.31 -4.52
C PHE A 365 -19.14 -15.13 -5.56
N ILE A 366 -19.57 -14.94 -6.79
CA ILE A 366 -18.73 -14.63 -7.94
C ILE A 366 -19.22 -13.29 -8.49
N LEU A 367 -18.32 -12.32 -8.58
CA LEU A 367 -18.59 -11.05 -9.20
C LEU A 367 -17.95 -11.04 -10.59
N VAL A 368 -18.78 -10.82 -11.61
CA VAL A 368 -18.35 -10.73 -13.01
C VAL A 368 -18.46 -9.28 -13.48
N GLY A 369 -17.37 -8.76 -14.04
CA GLY A 369 -17.36 -7.52 -14.82
C GLY A 369 -17.40 -7.85 -16.31
N ASP A 370 -18.50 -7.49 -16.95
CA ASP A 370 -18.72 -7.68 -18.39
C ASP A 370 -18.11 -6.52 -19.20
N LEU A 371 -17.75 -6.75 -20.46
CA LEU A 371 -17.29 -5.69 -21.37
C LEU A 371 -18.24 -4.49 -21.44
N MET A 372 -19.56 -4.71 -21.48
CA MET A 372 -20.54 -3.61 -21.59
C MET A 372 -21.86 -3.85 -20.83
N LYS A 373 -22.06 -5.03 -20.23
CA LYS A 373 -23.22 -5.33 -19.35
C LYS A 373 -22.93 -5.14 -17.87
N SER A 374 -22.07 -4.18 -17.52
CA SER A 374 -21.73 -3.83 -16.14
C SER A 374 -21.38 -5.04 -15.24
N LEU A 375 -21.94 -5.09 -14.02
CA LEU A 375 -21.70 -6.11 -13.01
C LEU A 375 -22.79 -7.20 -13.02
N ALA A 376 -22.37 -8.45 -12.86
CA ALA A 376 -23.26 -9.56 -12.54
C ALA A 376 -22.77 -10.29 -11.29
N LEU A 377 -23.68 -10.53 -10.35
CA LEU A 377 -23.45 -11.31 -9.15
C LEU A 377 -23.99 -12.72 -9.35
N LEU A 378 -23.11 -13.70 -9.31
CA LEU A 378 -23.43 -15.12 -9.38
C LEU A 378 -23.12 -15.80 -8.05
N GLN A 379 -23.73 -16.96 -7.81
CA GLN A 379 -23.46 -17.80 -6.65
C GLN A 379 -23.20 -19.23 -7.06
N TYR A 380 -22.12 -19.80 -6.55
CA TYR A 380 -21.79 -21.20 -6.72
C TYR A 380 -22.46 -22.05 -5.62
N SER A 381 -23.28 -23.02 -6.05
CA SER A 381 -23.88 -23.99 -5.15
C SER A 381 -23.01 -25.25 -5.07
N ALA A 382 -22.33 -25.44 -3.94
CA ALA A 382 -21.51 -26.63 -3.72
C ALA A 382 -22.34 -27.95 -3.73
N ALA A 383 -23.64 -27.88 -3.43
CA ALA A 383 -24.53 -29.03 -3.40
C ALA A 383 -24.91 -29.52 -4.80
N THR A 384 -25.18 -28.60 -5.73
CA THR A 384 -25.56 -28.94 -7.12
C THR A 384 -24.37 -28.93 -8.07
N GLY A 385 -23.29 -28.22 -7.73
CA GLY A 385 -22.16 -27.96 -8.62
C GLY A 385 -22.46 -26.93 -9.70
N GLU A 386 -23.56 -26.18 -9.57
CA GLU A 386 -24.04 -25.21 -10.55
C GLU A 386 -23.76 -23.77 -10.12
N ILE A 387 -23.76 -22.86 -11.09
CA ILE A 387 -23.62 -21.42 -10.88
C ILE A 387 -24.95 -20.75 -11.22
N HIS A 388 -25.55 -20.08 -10.24
CA HIS A 388 -26.81 -19.37 -10.41
C HIS A 388 -26.57 -17.85 -10.42
N GLU A 389 -27.22 -17.15 -11.34
CA GLU A 389 -27.22 -15.69 -11.34
C GLU A 389 -28.17 -15.18 -10.26
N LEU A 390 -27.64 -14.39 -9.32
CA LEU A 390 -28.42 -13.82 -8.23
C LEU A 390 -28.95 -12.44 -8.58
N ALA A 391 -28.10 -11.59 -9.14
CA ALA A 391 -28.48 -10.23 -9.48
C ALA A 391 -27.57 -9.66 -10.56
N ARG A 392 -28.06 -8.67 -11.30
CA ARG A 392 -27.32 -7.98 -12.36
C ARG A 392 -27.59 -6.48 -12.33
N ASP A 393 -26.57 -5.69 -12.66
CA ASP A 393 -26.76 -4.30 -13.04
C ASP A 393 -27.12 -4.22 -14.53
N TYR A 394 -28.29 -3.66 -14.85
CA TYR A 394 -28.77 -3.52 -16.22
C TYR A 394 -28.27 -2.24 -16.92
N ASN A 395 -27.49 -1.40 -16.23
CA ASN A 395 -26.83 -0.27 -16.86
C ASN A 395 -25.75 -0.74 -17.84
N ALA A 396 -25.57 0.04 -18.92
CA ALA A 396 -24.56 -0.23 -19.93
C ALA A 396 -23.21 0.40 -19.54
N ASN A 397 -22.53 -0.20 -18.55
CA ASN A 397 -21.21 0.25 -18.11
C ASN A 397 -20.12 -0.61 -18.74
N TRP A 398 -19.09 0.04 -19.28
CA TRP A 398 -17.95 -0.61 -19.90
C TRP A 398 -16.86 -0.84 -18.88
N MET A 399 -16.83 -2.03 -18.30
CA MET A 399 -16.06 -2.28 -17.08
C MET A 399 -14.55 -2.26 -17.33
N THR A 400 -13.80 -1.74 -16.35
CA THR A 400 -12.33 -1.67 -16.37
C THR A 400 -11.70 -2.38 -15.18
N ALA A 401 -12.40 -2.42 -14.04
CA ALA A 401 -12.06 -3.21 -12.87
C ALA A 401 -13.30 -3.43 -11.98
N VAL A 402 -13.28 -4.51 -11.19
CA VAL A 402 -14.35 -4.84 -10.23
C VAL A 402 -13.76 -5.26 -8.89
N ALA A 403 -14.48 -5.04 -7.79
CA ALA A 403 -14.11 -5.53 -6.48
C ALA A 403 -15.30 -5.75 -5.53
N PHE A 404 -15.20 -6.73 -4.64
CA PHE A 404 -16.11 -6.82 -3.48
C PHE A 404 -15.71 -5.82 -2.40
N LEU A 405 -16.64 -4.95 -1.97
CA LEU A 405 -16.48 -4.17 -0.74
C LEU A 405 -16.77 -5.08 0.47
N ASP A 406 -17.96 -5.67 0.46
CA ASP A 406 -18.44 -6.62 1.46
C ASP A 406 -19.24 -7.75 0.77
N ASP A 407 -20.19 -8.38 1.48
CA ASP A 407 -21.01 -9.46 0.94
C ASP A 407 -22.25 -8.93 0.18
N GLU A 408 -22.56 -7.64 0.28
CA GLU A 408 -23.75 -7.00 -0.29
C GLU A 408 -23.44 -5.88 -1.29
N ALA A 409 -22.29 -5.21 -1.15
CA ALA A 409 -21.84 -4.07 -1.93
C ALA A 409 -20.60 -4.40 -2.77
N PHE A 410 -20.65 -3.95 -4.02
CA PHE A 410 -19.68 -4.23 -5.07
C PHE A 410 -19.21 -2.92 -5.70
N LEU A 411 -17.91 -2.78 -5.87
CA LEU A 411 -17.27 -1.63 -6.50
C LEU A 411 -17.00 -1.95 -7.97
N GLY A 412 -17.41 -1.04 -8.84
CA GLY A 412 -17.11 -1.07 -10.26
C GLY A 412 -16.34 0.18 -10.69
N ALA A 413 -15.40 0.00 -11.61
CA ALA A 413 -14.82 1.08 -12.40
C ALA A 413 -15.18 0.88 -13.87
N GLU A 414 -15.43 1.97 -14.59
CA GLU A 414 -15.82 1.94 -16.00
C GLU A 414 -14.99 2.90 -16.87
N ASN A 415 -15.13 2.79 -18.20
CA ASN A 415 -14.26 3.46 -19.17
C ASN A 415 -14.44 4.99 -19.25
N GLY A 416 -15.54 5.53 -18.74
CA GLY A 416 -15.81 6.96 -18.56
C GLY A 416 -15.11 7.58 -17.34
N TYR A 417 -14.15 6.87 -16.73
CA TYR A 417 -13.37 7.31 -15.57
C TYR A 417 -14.21 7.48 -14.29
N ASN A 418 -15.33 6.77 -14.20
CA ASN A 418 -16.18 6.75 -13.02
C ASN A 418 -15.98 5.50 -12.18
N LEU A 419 -16.19 5.68 -10.87
CA LEU A 419 -16.41 4.63 -9.90
C LEU A 419 -17.89 4.59 -9.55
N PHE A 420 -18.42 3.40 -9.32
CA PHE A 420 -19.77 3.24 -8.80
C PHE A 420 -19.83 2.07 -7.83
N VAL A 421 -20.78 2.12 -6.91
CA VAL A 421 -21.06 1.05 -5.96
C VAL A 421 -22.45 0.52 -6.23
N ALA A 422 -22.52 -0.77 -6.52
CA ALA A 422 -23.75 -1.51 -6.69
C ALA A 422 -24.02 -2.35 -5.44
N ARG A 423 -25.28 -2.45 -5.00
CA ARG A 423 -25.70 -3.23 -3.83
C ARG A 423 -26.77 -4.24 -4.23
N LYS A 424 -26.70 -5.44 -3.67
CA LYS A 424 -27.75 -6.46 -3.84
C LYS A 424 -28.98 -6.11 -2.98
N ASN A 425 -30.17 -6.31 -3.53
CA ASN A 425 -31.42 -6.01 -2.84
C ASN A 425 -32.02 -7.27 -2.19
N SER A 426 -31.39 -7.76 -1.13
CA SER A 426 -31.81 -9.01 -0.45
C SER A 426 -33.21 -8.90 0.19
N GLU A 427 -33.60 -7.70 0.62
CA GLU A 427 -34.85 -7.43 1.36
C GLU A 427 -36.04 -7.06 0.46
N ALA A 428 -35.85 -6.99 -0.86
CA ALA A 428 -36.92 -6.66 -1.79
C ALA A 428 -38.12 -7.61 -1.67
N ALA A 429 -39.31 -7.08 -1.93
CA ALA A 429 -40.57 -7.82 -1.80
C ALA A 429 -40.79 -8.79 -2.97
N THR A 430 -40.29 -8.44 -4.17
CA THR A 430 -40.47 -9.22 -5.39
C THR A 430 -39.17 -9.87 -5.85
N ASP A 431 -39.28 -11.03 -6.51
CA ASP A 431 -38.11 -11.72 -7.06
C ASP A 431 -37.45 -10.93 -8.20
N GLU A 432 -38.22 -10.17 -8.98
CA GLU A 432 -37.68 -9.32 -10.05
C GLU A 432 -36.78 -8.20 -9.50
N GLU A 433 -37.15 -7.58 -8.38
CA GLU A 433 -36.32 -6.57 -7.71
C GLU A 433 -35.05 -7.17 -7.11
N ARG A 434 -35.11 -8.41 -6.60
CA ARG A 434 -33.92 -9.12 -6.08
C ARG A 434 -32.89 -9.43 -7.17
N LEU A 435 -33.34 -9.62 -8.41
CA LEU A 435 -32.49 -9.85 -9.58
C LEU A 435 -31.76 -8.59 -10.05
N ARG A 436 -32.08 -7.41 -9.51
CA ARG A 436 -31.43 -6.15 -9.88
C ARG A 436 -30.41 -5.72 -8.83
N LEU A 437 -29.26 -5.27 -9.30
CA LEU A 437 -28.31 -4.53 -8.47
C LEU A 437 -28.67 -3.04 -8.49
N ASP A 438 -28.76 -2.44 -7.31
CA ASP A 438 -29.04 -1.01 -7.16
C ASP A 438 -27.73 -0.23 -7.06
N VAL A 439 -27.56 0.78 -7.91
CA VAL A 439 -26.40 1.69 -7.82
C VAL A 439 -26.66 2.68 -6.68
N VAL A 440 -25.89 2.55 -5.61
CA VAL A 440 -26.04 3.31 -4.36
C VAL A 440 -24.99 4.42 -4.20
N GLY A 441 -24.00 4.46 -5.08
CA GLY A 441 -22.98 5.50 -5.09
C GLY A 441 -22.31 5.63 -6.44
N GLU A 442 -22.00 6.86 -6.83
CA GLU A 442 -21.33 7.20 -8.07
C GLU A 442 -20.30 8.29 -7.79
N PHE A 443 -19.12 8.19 -8.40
CA PHE A 443 -18.02 9.13 -8.19
C PHE A 443 -17.16 9.24 -9.45
N HIS A 444 -17.00 10.45 -9.97
CA HIS A 444 -16.09 10.68 -11.09
C HIS A 444 -14.65 10.78 -10.58
N LEU A 445 -13.85 9.76 -10.84
CA LEU A 445 -12.45 9.69 -10.40
C LEU A 445 -11.53 10.51 -11.31
N GLY A 446 -11.84 10.57 -12.62
CA GLY A 446 -10.99 11.21 -13.62
C GLY A 446 -9.76 10.39 -14.02
N GLU A 447 -9.66 9.14 -13.56
CA GLU A 447 -8.56 8.21 -13.82
C GLU A 447 -9.07 6.87 -14.35
N PHE A 448 -8.28 6.22 -15.22
CA PHE A 448 -8.61 4.91 -15.77
C PHE A 448 -8.06 3.81 -14.86
N VAL A 449 -8.92 3.15 -14.09
CA VAL A 449 -8.54 2.10 -13.15
C VAL A 449 -8.32 0.77 -13.87
N ASN A 450 -7.14 0.16 -13.70
CA ASN A 450 -6.82 -1.15 -14.28
C ASN A 450 -7.11 -2.31 -13.31
N ARG A 451 -6.87 -2.10 -12.02
CA ARG A 451 -6.99 -3.15 -10.99
C ARG A 451 -7.35 -2.58 -9.63
N PHE A 452 -8.21 -3.31 -8.93
CA PHE A 452 -8.46 -3.18 -7.50
C PHE A 452 -7.77 -4.31 -6.75
N ARG A 453 -7.25 -4.02 -5.54
CA ARG A 453 -6.73 -5.05 -4.62
C ARG A 453 -7.04 -4.69 -3.17
N LYS A 454 -7.59 -5.65 -2.42
CA LYS A 454 -7.75 -5.50 -0.97
C LYS A 454 -6.38 -5.47 -0.30
N GLY A 455 -6.19 -4.53 0.62
CA GLY A 455 -4.93 -4.34 1.32
C GLY A 455 -4.73 -2.88 1.75
N SER A 456 -3.72 -2.65 2.56
CA SER A 456 -3.28 -1.31 2.99
C SER A 456 -1.77 -1.22 2.90
N LEU A 457 -1.24 -0.06 2.53
CA LEU A 457 0.19 0.24 2.60
C LEU A 457 0.63 0.73 3.97
N THR A 458 -0.33 1.14 4.81
CA THR A 458 -0.07 1.58 6.18
C THR A 458 -0.36 0.43 7.13
N MET A 459 0.50 0.24 8.14
CA MET A 459 0.22 -0.68 9.22
C MET A 459 -1.01 -0.18 9.99
N GLN A 460 -2.15 -0.85 9.81
CA GLN A 460 -3.36 -0.50 10.53
C GLN A 460 -3.25 -0.98 11.98
N VAL A 461 -3.08 -0.04 12.91
CA VAL A 461 -3.21 -0.32 14.34
C VAL A 461 -4.67 -0.22 14.70
N ALA A 462 -5.21 -1.24 15.37
CA ALA A 462 -6.52 -1.18 15.98
C ALA A 462 -6.50 -0.15 17.13
N GLU A 463 -6.75 1.12 16.82
CA GLU A 463 -6.93 2.13 17.86
C GLU A 463 -8.22 1.82 18.64
N GLY A 464 -8.11 1.66 19.96
CA GLY A 464 -9.26 1.55 20.85
C GLY A 464 -10.12 0.29 20.71
N GLY A 465 -9.60 -0.80 20.12
CA GLY A 465 -10.35 -2.05 19.95
C GLY A 465 -11.40 -2.03 18.82
N ALA A 466 -11.44 -0.98 18.00
CA ALA A 466 -12.20 -0.96 16.78
C ALA A 466 -11.48 -1.80 15.70
N ALA A 467 -12.23 -2.60 14.95
CA ALA A 467 -11.68 -3.34 13.82
C ALA A 467 -11.14 -2.35 12.77
N PRO A 468 -9.98 -2.63 12.14
CA PRO A 468 -9.45 -1.79 11.08
C PRO A 468 -10.48 -1.61 9.95
N LEU A 469 -10.59 -0.40 9.41
CA LEU A 469 -11.45 -0.14 8.27
C LEU A 469 -10.97 -0.98 7.06
N PRO A 470 -11.86 -1.68 6.35
CA PRO A 470 -11.49 -2.43 5.16
C PRO A 470 -10.98 -1.46 4.09
N THR A 471 -9.79 -1.71 3.56
CA THR A 471 -9.15 -0.87 2.55
C THR A 471 -8.97 -1.60 1.22
N ILE A 472 -9.15 -0.85 0.14
CA ILE A 472 -8.91 -1.30 -1.23
C ILE A 472 -8.00 -0.28 -1.89
N LEU A 473 -6.90 -0.78 -2.46
CA LEU A 473 -5.99 -0.02 -3.30
C LEU A 473 -6.40 -0.18 -4.76
N PHE A 474 -6.11 0.81 -5.60
CA PHE A 474 -6.36 0.73 -7.03
C PHE A 474 -5.21 1.32 -7.83
N GLY A 475 -4.85 0.68 -8.95
CA GLY A 475 -3.82 1.20 -9.85
C GLY A 475 -4.44 1.76 -11.12
N THR A 476 -4.00 2.94 -11.56
CA THR A 476 -4.48 3.61 -12.77
C THR A 476 -3.49 3.56 -13.93
N VAL A 477 -3.93 3.88 -15.15
CA VAL A 477 -3.06 3.97 -16.34
C VAL A 477 -1.98 5.05 -16.19
N ASN A 478 -2.27 6.15 -15.48
CA ASN A 478 -1.32 7.25 -15.27
C ASN A 478 -0.32 6.97 -14.13
N GLY A 479 -0.40 5.81 -13.47
CA GLY A 479 0.46 5.45 -12.34
C GLY A 479 0.01 6.03 -11.00
N VAL A 480 -1.24 6.48 -10.88
CA VAL A 480 -1.86 6.86 -9.59
C VAL A 480 -2.21 5.58 -8.82
N LEU A 481 -1.99 5.61 -7.50
CA LEU A 481 -2.26 4.52 -6.55
C LEU A 481 -3.19 4.97 -5.42
#